data_AF-A0A523BGK2-F1
#
_entry.id   AF-A0A523BGK2-F1
#
_cell.length_a   1.000
_cell.length_b   1.000
_cell.length_c   1.000
_cell.angle_alpha   90.00
_cell.angle_beta   90.00
_cell.angle_gamma   90.00
#
_symmetry.space_group_name_H-M   'P 1'
#
loop_
_entity.id
_entity.type
_entity.pdbx_description
1 polymer ?
#
loop_
_entity_poly.entity_id
_entity_poly.type
_entity_poly.pdbx_seq_one_letter_code
_entity_poly.pdbx_strand_id
1 'polypeptide(L)'
;GGFYFDTNSDEEIGKWKRWRRLNMYDALISFGLITYLTTLFFTVLSMRAAELNPAALAAIKAGNTLKAIQAIASAFTFISPVLYPLWFIVMFLVGWKMSFGVFDAFARGQADMTFNLFKGAQKLGMRKWYYIWVAVVTIVGIITTVAGSAKGPAFMLDLLAFLSPLIMGSYCLLILYVNNKMVPKRIRMSWVSTIVLAGGAAFYLVSLFYCTFVVGAIPSG
;
A
#
# COMPACT_ATOMS: atom_id res chain seq x y z
N GLY A 1 -29.48 -17.86 -16.31
CA GLY A 1 -28.80 -16.80 -17.09
C GLY A 1 -28.10 -15.90 -16.12
N GLY A 2 -26.78 -15.84 -16.16
CA GLY A 2 -26.01 -14.97 -15.27
C GLY A 2 -26.14 -13.50 -15.68
N PHE A 3 -26.06 -12.60 -14.70
CA PHE A 3 -25.96 -11.16 -14.90
C PHE A 3 -24.67 -10.84 -15.68
N TYR A 4 -24.72 -10.90 -17.00
CA TYR A 4 -23.60 -10.50 -17.86
C TYR A 4 -23.75 -9.01 -18.17
N PHE A 5 -22.69 -8.24 -17.93
CA PHE A 5 -22.64 -6.83 -18.26
C PHE A 5 -22.56 -6.66 -19.78
N ASP A 6 -23.67 -6.27 -20.41
CA ASP A 6 -23.71 -6.05 -21.85
C ASP A 6 -23.16 -4.68 -22.22
N THR A 7 -21.98 -4.67 -22.84
CA THR A 7 -21.30 -3.45 -23.28
C THR A 7 -21.97 -2.77 -24.48
N ASN A 8 -22.96 -3.39 -25.11
CA ASN A 8 -23.71 -2.82 -26.23
C ASN A 8 -25.00 -2.12 -25.77
N SER A 9 -25.46 -2.36 -24.54
CA SER A 9 -26.62 -1.68 -23.96
C SER A 9 -26.23 -0.30 -23.41
N ASP A 10 -26.89 0.74 -23.90
CA ASP A 10 -26.65 2.10 -23.44
C ASP A 10 -27.09 2.32 -21.97
N GLU A 11 -28.05 1.52 -21.48
CA GLU A 11 -28.47 1.55 -20.07
C GLU A 11 -27.36 1.04 -19.14
N GLU A 12 -26.74 -0.08 -19.48
CA GLU A 12 -25.64 -0.68 -18.71
C GLU A 12 -24.38 0.21 -18.73
N ILE A 13 -24.09 0.86 -19.86
CA ILE A 13 -23.03 1.88 -19.93
C ILE A 13 -23.34 3.07 -19.02
N GLY A 14 -24.61 3.49 -18.94
CA GLY A 14 -25.04 4.54 -18.01
C GLY A 14 -24.74 4.19 -16.56
N LYS A 15 -25.07 2.96 -16.14
CA LYS A 15 -24.76 2.42 -14.81
C LYS A 15 -23.24 2.39 -14.56
N TRP A 16 -22.45 1.90 -15.52
CA TRP A 16 -20.99 1.88 -15.42
C TRP A 16 -20.37 3.28 -15.28
N LYS A 17 -20.82 4.27 -16.06
CA LYS A 17 -20.32 5.65 -15.97
C LYS A 17 -20.60 6.26 -14.60
N ARG A 18 -21.79 6.03 -14.06
CA ARG A 18 -22.18 6.49 -12.72
C ARG A 18 -21.32 5.83 -11.65
N TRP A 19 -21.18 4.50 -11.71
CA TRP A 19 -20.34 3.74 -10.79
C TRP A 19 -18.88 4.21 -10.84
N ARG A 20 -18.30 4.37 -12.04
CA ARG A 20 -16.92 4.86 -12.22
C ARG A 20 -16.72 6.25 -11.60
N ARG A 21 -17.69 7.15 -11.78
CA ARG A 21 -17.62 8.50 -11.21
C ARG A 21 -17.62 8.46 -9.68
N LEU A 22 -18.48 7.65 -9.08
CA LEU A 22 -18.52 7.47 -7.61
C LEU A 22 -17.21 6.89 -7.08
N ASN A 23 -16.65 5.88 -7.75
CA ASN A 23 -15.34 5.32 -7.37
C ASN A 23 -14.21 6.34 -7.47
N MET A 24 -14.25 7.21 -8.48
CA MET A 24 -13.24 8.25 -8.63
C MET A 24 -13.35 9.33 -7.54
N TYR A 25 -14.57 9.68 -7.12
CA TYR A 25 -14.77 10.58 -5.98
C TYR A 25 -14.33 9.94 -4.67
N ASP A 26 -14.66 8.67 -4.44
CA ASP A 26 -14.20 7.94 -3.26
C ASP A 26 -12.68 7.87 -3.23
N ALA A 27 -12.02 7.53 -4.34
CA ALA A 27 -10.56 7.55 -4.43
C ALA A 27 -9.97 8.95 -4.16
N LEU A 28 -10.54 10.01 -4.72
CA LEU A 28 -10.03 11.37 -4.52
C LEU A 28 -10.18 11.84 -3.07
N ILE A 29 -11.34 11.56 -2.44
CA ILE A 29 -11.65 12.03 -1.09
C ILE A 29 -10.99 11.12 -0.05
N SER A 30 -11.28 9.82 -0.11
CA SER A 30 -10.85 8.84 0.89
C SER A 30 -9.36 8.55 0.78
N PHE A 31 -8.82 8.37 -0.44
CA PHE A 31 -7.40 8.09 -0.62
C PHE A 31 -6.56 9.34 -0.80
N GLY A 32 -7.04 10.35 -1.54
CA GLY A 32 -6.29 11.59 -1.76
C GLY A 32 -6.35 12.54 -0.56
N LEU A 33 -7.52 13.14 -0.32
CA LEU A 33 -7.70 14.22 0.64
C LEU A 33 -7.43 13.78 2.08
N ILE A 34 -8.03 12.67 2.53
CA ILE A 34 -7.87 12.20 3.92
C ILE A 34 -6.42 11.80 4.19
N THR A 35 -5.79 11.07 3.26
CA THR A 35 -4.37 10.69 3.41
C THR A 35 -3.48 11.92 3.41
N TYR A 36 -3.69 12.87 2.51
CA TYR A 36 -2.92 14.12 2.48
C TYR A 36 -3.04 14.90 3.79
N LEU A 37 -4.26 15.13 4.26
CA LEU A 37 -4.51 15.83 5.52
C LEU A 37 -3.87 15.09 6.70
N THR A 38 -4.10 13.78 6.80
CA THR A 38 -3.56 12.96 7.89
C THR A 38 -2.04 12.99 7.90
N THR A 39 -1.39 12.79 6.75
CA THR A 39 0.06 12.86 6.61
C THR A 39 0.57 14.25 6.99
N LEU A 40 -0.06 15.32 6.50
CA LEU A 40 0.34 16.69 6.84
C LEU A 40 0.23 16.97 8.34
N PHE A 41 -0.87 16.57 8.99
CA PHE A 41 -1.02 16.69 10.43
C PHE A 41 0.06 15.91 11.19
N PHE A 42 0.30 14.65 10.82
CA PHE A 42 1.36 13.85 11.45
C PHE A 42 2.74 14.46 11.26
N THR A 43 3.09 14.91 10.04
CA THR A 43 4.37 15.54 9.76
C THR A 43 4.55 16.82 10.58
N VAL A 44 3.56 17.70 10.63
CA VAL A 44 3.63 18.95 11.42
C VAL A 44 3.74 18.65 12.92
N LEU A 45 2.93 17.73 13.45
CA LEU A 45 2.99 17.33 14.86
C LEU A 45 4.34 16.71 15.21
N SER A 46 4.87 15.82 14.38
CA SER A 46 6.18 15.22 14.58
C SER A 46 7.31 16.24 14.52
N MET A 47 7.26 17.21 13.59
CA MET A 47 8.26 18.29 13.52
C MET A 47 8.21 19.17 14.78
N ARG A 48 7.02 19.58 15.23
CA ARG A 48 6.88 20.39 16.45
C ARG A 48 7.29 19.63 17.72
N ALA A 49 6.96 18.34 17.81
CA ALA A 49 7.42 17.49 18.91
C ALA A 49 8.95 17.34 18.92
N ALA A 50 9.57 17.26 17.74
CA ALA A 50 11.03 17.20 17.61
C ALA A 50 11.73 18.53 17.97
N GLU A 51 11.11 19.67 17.68
CA GLU A 51 11.61 21.00 18.09
C GLU A 51 11.51 21.23 19.60
N LEU A 52 10.40 20.80 20.22
CA LEU A 52 10.14 20.99 21.65
C LEU A 52 11.02 20.09 22.54
N ASN A 53 11.56 18.99 22.00
CA ASN A 53 12.39 18.05 22.75
C ASN A 53 13.76 17.83 22.07
N PRO A 54 14.85 18.44 22.54
CA PRO A 54 16.18 18.26 21.95
C PRO A 54 16.66 16.79 21.97
N ALA A 55 16.14 15.96 22.89
CA ALA A 55 16.41 14.52 22.92
C ALA A 55 15.72 13.76 21.77
N ALA A 56 14.55 14.22 21.30
CA ALA A 56 13.88 13.63 20.14
C ALA A 56 14.68 13.89 18.87
N LEU A 57 15.17 15.11 18.67
CA LEU A 57 15.96 15.49 17.51
C LEU A 57 17.32 14.76 17.46
N ALA A 58 17.97 14.58 18.61
CA ALA A 58 19.18 13.77 18.73
C ALA A 58 18.92 12.28 18.46
N ALA A 59 17.82 11.71 18.98
CA ALA A 59 17.46 10.31 18.76
C ALA A 59 17.06 10.00 17.31
N ILE A 60 16.37 10.93 16.63
CA ILE A 60 16.02 10.84 15.21
C ILE A 60 17.30 10.87 14.36
N LYS A 61 18.22 11.81 14.62
CA LYS A 61 19.51 11.88 13.91
C LYS A 61 20.39 10.66 14.17
N ALA A 62 20.29 10.06 15.35
CA ALA A 62 21.01 8.83 15.70
C ALA A 62 20.35 7.55 15.15
N GLY A 63 19.22 7.64 14.43
CA GLY A 63 18.52 6.48 13.86
C GLY A 63 17.88 5.55 14.91
N ASN A 64 17.75 5.98 16.17
CA ASN A 64 17.17 5.16 17.23
C ASN A 64 15.66 5.36 17.30
N THR A 65 14.94 4.59 16.48
CA THR A 65 13.48 4.70 16.29
C THR A 65 12.69 4.57 17.59
N LEU A 66 13.11 3.67 18.49
CA LEU A 66 12.40 3.44 19.75
C LEU A 66 12.51 4.65 20.69
N LYS A 67 13.73 5.21 20.82
CA LYS A 67 13.98 6.42 21.61
C LYS A 67 13.31 7.65 20.99
N ALA A 68 13.27 7.73 19.67
CA ALA A 68 12.57 8.79 18.95
C ALA A 68 11.06 8.75 19.23
N ILE A 69 10.42 7.57 19.18
CA ILE A 69 8.99 7.40 19.48
C ILE A 69 8.69 7.79 20.93
N GLN A 70 9.51 7.36 21.89
CA GLN A 70 9.34 7.72 23.30
C GLN A 70 9.53 9.22 23.54
N ALA A 71 10.50 9.85 22.87
CA ALA A 71 10.77 11.28 23.01
C ALA A 71 9.70 12.17 22.35
N ILE A 72 9.08 11.70 21.26
CA ILE A 72 7.91 12.36 20.65
C ILE A 72 6.70 12.19 21.56
N ALA A 73 6.46 10.99 22.09
CA ALA A 73 5.35 10.74 23.01
C ALA A 73 5.47 11.61 24.27
N SER A 74 6.68 11.78 24.82
CA SER A 74 6.90 12.64 25.98
C SER A 74 6.67 14.13 25.64
N ALA A 75 6.88 14.57 24.40
CA ALA A 75 6.54 15.94 24.01
C ALA A 75 5.03 16.23 24.13
N PHE A 76 4.17 15.23 23.98
CA PHE A 76 2.72 15.39 24.19
C PHE A 76 2.33 15.54 25.67
N THR A 77 3.18 15.12 26.61
CA THR A 77 2.95 15.36 28.05
C THR A 77 2.98 16.84 28.42
N PHE A 78 3.68 17.68 27.65
CA PHE A 78 3.69 19.14 27.85
C PHE A 78 2.31 19.78 27.61
N ILE A 79 1.43 19.15 26.82
CA ILE A 79 0.08 19.65 26.55
C ILE A 79 -0.92 19.01 27.53
N SER A 80 -0.86 17.69 27.71
CA SER A 80 -1.69 16.98 28.68
C SER A 80 -1.11 15.60 29.01
N PRO A 81 -1.09 15.18 30.29
CA PRO A 81 -0.64 13.86 30.71
C PRO A 81 -1.43 12.71 30.05
N VAL A 82 -2.68 12.93 29.66
CA VAL A 82 -3.55 11.93 29.02
C VAL A 82 -3.13 11.63 27.57
N LEU A 83 -2.46 12.58 26.91
CA LEU A 83 -2.06 12.42 25.50
C LEU A 83 -0.91 11.43 25.30
N TYR A 84 -0.12 11.16 26.35
CA TYR A 84 0.97 10.18 26.30
C TYR A 84 0.48 8.74 26.03
N PRO A 85 -0.42 8.15 26.84
CA PRO A 85 -0.95 6.82 26.53
C PRO A 85 -1.82 6.84 25.26
N LEU A 86 -2.55 7.93 24.99
CA LEU A 86 -3.36 8.06 23.78
C LEU A 86 -2.51 7.95 22.49
N TRP A 87 -1.32 8.53 22.48
CA TRP A 87 -0.39 8.45 21.36
C TRP A 87 -0.05 6.99 20.99
N PHE A 88 0.26 6.16 21.99
CA PHE A 88 0.56 4.75 21.75
C PHE A 88 -0.66 3.97 21.24
N ILE A 89 -1.86 4.27 21.73
CA ILE A 89 -3.11 3.66 21.24
C ILE A 89 -3.33 4.03 19.77
N VAL A 90 -3.17 5.30 19.41
CA VAL A 90 -3.30 5.75 18.01
C VAL A 90 -2.26 5.07 17.12
N MET A 91 -1.01 4.97 17.56
CA MET A 91 0.04 4.29 16.79
C MET A 91 -0.25 2.80 16.60
N PHE A 92 -0.75 2.12 17.63
CA PHE A 92 -1.19 0.74 17.52
C PHE A 92 -2.33 0.60 16.51
N LEU A 93 -3.37 1.43 16.58
CA LEU A 93 -4.51 1.37 15.66
C LEU A 93 -4.10 1.64 14.20
N VAL A 94 -3.19 2.59 13.97
CA VAL A 94 -2.67 2.90 12.63
C VAL A 94 -1.83 1.76 12.07
N GLY A 95 -0.94 1.18 12.88
CA GLY A 95 -0.14 0.02 12.48
C GLY A 95 -1.02 -1.20 12.19
N TRP A 96 -1.98 -1.48 13.07
CA TRP A 96 -2.91 -2.59 12.94
C TRP A 96 -3.73 -2.52 11.64
N LYS A 97 -4.38 -1.38 11.36
CA LYS A 97 -5.22 -1.24 10.16
C LYS A 97 -4.42 -1.43 8.87
N MET A 98 -3.17 -0.99 8.84
CA MET A 98 -2.30 -1.11 7.67
C MET A 98 -1.96 -2.57 7.40
N SER A 99 -1.47 -3.28 8.42
CA SER A 99 -1.13 -4.70 8.31
C SER A 99 -2.34 -5.55 7.95
N PHE A 100 -3.49 -5.31 8.58
CA PHE A 100 -4.73 -6.03 8.29
C PHE A 100 -5.16 -5.84 6.83
N GLY A 101 -5.15 -4.59 6.33
CA GLY A 101 -5.52 -4.30 4.95
C GLY A 101 -4.62 -4.99 3.92
N VAL A 102 -3.31 -5.06 4.19
CA VAL A 102 -2.34 -5.74 3.32
C VAL A 102 -2.58 -7.25 3.30
N PHE A 103 -2.77 -7.89 4.46
CA PHE A 103 -3.01 -9.33 4.52
C PHE A 103 -4.35 -9.73 3.91
N ASP A 104 -5.41 -8.94 4.13
CA ASP A 104 -6.72 -9.16 3.53
C ASP A 104 -6.67 -9.03 2.00
N ALA A 105 -6.04 -7.98 1.48
CA ALA A 105 -5.89 -7.77 0.04
C ALA A 105 -5.07 -8.89 -0.62
N PHE A 106 -3.95 -9.29 0.01
CA PHE A 106 -3.13 -10.39 -0.45
C PHE A 106 -3.91 -11.70 -0.48
N ALA A 107 -4.58 -12.06 0.63
CA ALA A 107 -5.32 -13.31 0.73
C ALA A 107 -6.47 -13.40 -0.28
N ARG A 108 -7.18 -12.29 -0.53
CA ARG A 108 -8.23 -12.23 -1.56
C ARG A 108 -7.66 -12.41 -2.97
N GLY A 109 -6.57 -11.71 -3.29
CA GLY A 109 -5.92 -11.81 -4.60
C GLY A 109 -5.43 -13.23 -4.88
N GLN A 110 -4.74 -13.84 -3.91
CA GLN A 110 -4.23 -15.19 -4.05
C GLN A 110 -5.35 -16.24 -4.07
N ALA A 111 -6.40 -16.07 -3.27
CA ALA A 111 -7.55 -16.97 -3.29
C ALA A 111 -8.28 -16.95 -4.64
N ASP A 112 -8.48 -15.78 -5.23
CA ASP A 112 -9.11 -15.65 -6.55
C ASP A 112 -8.25 -16.28 -7.66
N MET A 113 -6.95 -15.99 -7.68
CA MET A 113 -6.01 -16.63 -8.61
C MET A 113 -6.01 -18.15 -8.48
N THR A 114 -5.91 -18.67 -7.24
CA THR A 114 -5.86 -20.12 -6.98
C THR A 114 -7.16 -20.81 -7.42
N PHE A 115 -8.31 -20.19 -7.15
CA PHE A 115 -9.62 -20.73 -7.52
C PHE A 115 -9.83 -20.76 -9.04
N ASN A 116 -9.38 -19.73 -9.77
CA ASN A 116 -9.57 -19.62 -11.22
C ASN A 116 -8.52 -20.41 -12.03
N LEU A 117 -7.29 -20.54 -11.54
CA LEU A 117 -6.21 -21.26 -12.24
C LEU A 117 -6.28 -22.78 -12.04
N PHE A 118 -6.64 -23.25 -10.84
CA PHE A 118 -6.64 -24.68 -10.53
C PHE A 118 -8.06 -25.25 -10.50
N LYS A 119 -8.39 -26.11 -11.49
CA LYS A 119 -9.69 -26.82 -11.53
C LYS A 119 -9.96 -27.65 -10.26
N GLY A 120 -8.92 -28.15 -9.60
CA GLY A 120 -9.04 -28.87 -8.33
C GLY A 120 -9.37 -27.97 -7.13
N ALA A 121 -8.96 -26.69 -7.18
CA ALA A 121 -9.21 -25.71 -6.12
C ALA A 121 -10.68 -25.30 -6.05
N GLN A 122 -11.43 -25.42 -7.15
CA GLN A 122 -12.85 -25.07 -7.20
C GLN A 122 -13.73 -25.94 -6.27
N LYS A 123 -13.26 -27.14 -5.91
CA LYS A 123 -13.96 -28.06 -5.01
C LYS A 123 -14.02 -27.60 -3.55
N LEU A 124 -13.02 -26.84 -3.10
CA LEU A 124 -12.89 -26.42 -1.69
C LEU A 124 -13.66 -25.12 -1.39
N GLY A 125 -14.13 -24.42 -2.43
CA GLY A 125 -14.85 -23.15 -2.32
C GLY A 125 -13.92 -21.97 -2.01
N MET A 126 -14.24 -20.80 -2.56
CA MET A 126 -13.42 -19.58 -2.46
C MET A 126 -13.15 -19.13 -1.01
N ARG A 127 -14.13 -19.30 -0.11
CA ARG A 127 -14.00 -18.93 1.32
C ARG A 127 -12.89 -19.70 2.03
N LYS A 128 -12.69 -20.99 1.73
CA LYS A 128 -11.64 -21.79 2.38
C LYS A 128 -10.25 -21.37 1.89
N TRP A 129 -10.11 -21.10 0.59
CA TRP A 129 -8.87 -20.57 0.03
C TRP A 129 -8.47 -19.23 0.64
N TYR A 130 -9.43 -18.35 0.89
CA TYR A 130 -9.17 -17.10 1.62
C TYR A 130 -8.51 -17.37 2.99
N TYR A 131 -9.11 -18.22 3.84
CA TYR A 131 -8.52 -18.50 5.16
C TYR A 131 -7.19 -19.25 5.09
N ILE A 132 -7.00 -20.13 4.10
CA ILE A 132 -5.71 -20.80 3.87
C ILE A 132 -4.63 -19.76 3.59
N TRP A 133 -4.88 -18.81 2.69
CA TRP A 133 -3.90 -17.77 2.36
C TRP A 133 -3.65 -16.80 3.52
N VAL A 134 -4.67 -16.46 4.30
CA VAL A 134 -4.50 -15.70 5.57
C VAL A 134 -3.60 -16.47 6.54
N ALA A 135 -3.83 -17.77 6.72
CA ALA A 135 -3.02 -18.59 7.61
C ALA A 135 -1.57 -18.69 7.11
N VAL A 136 -1.36 -18.92 5.81
CA VAL A 136 -0.03 -18.98 5.19
C VAL A 136 0.74 -17.69 5.41
N VAL A 137 0.16 -16.52 5.08
CA VAL A 137 0.85 -15.24 5.25
C VAL A 137 1.15 -14.94 6.73
N THR A 138 0.24 -15.31 7.63
CA THR A 138 0.42 -15.12 9.07
C THR A 138 1.54 -16.01 9.61
N ILE A 139 1.57 -17.29 9.24
CA ILE A 139 2.62 -18.23 9.65
C ILE A 139 3.97 -17.79 9.12
N VAL A 140 4.06 -17.40 7.84
CA VAL A 140 5.29 -16.86 7.26
C VAL A 140 5.74 -15.58 7.99
N GLY A 141 4.81 -14.68 8.33
CA GLY A 141 5.08 -13.50 9.13
C GLY A 141 5.64 -13.82 10.53
N ILE A 142 5.06 -14.80 11.22
CA ILE A 142 5.54 -15.26 12.53
C ILE A 142 6.94 -15.89 12.39
N ILE A 143 7.13 -16.78 11.43
CA ILE A 143 8.42 -17.46 11.20
C ILE A 143 9.51 -16.43 10.90
N THR A 144 9.24 -15.48 10.00
CA THR A 144 10.22 -14.43 9.65
C THR A 144 10.52 -13.49 10.83
N THR A 145 9.55 -13.24 11.70
CA THR A 145 9.76 -12.44 12.92
C THR A 145 10.57 -13.21 13.97
N VAL A 146 10.25 -14.49 14.21
CA VAL A 146 10.88 -15.34 15.24
C VAL A 146 12.28 -15.81 14.82
N ALA A 147 12.48 -16.12 13.54
CA ALA A 147 13.80 -16.49 13.01
C ALA A 147 14.78 -15.32 13.03
N GLY A 148 14.29 -14.09 13.21
CA GLY A 148 15.06 -12.85 13.09
C GLY A 148 15.46 -12.58 11.64
N SER A 149 15.42 -11.31 11.23
CA SER A 149 16.09 -10.93 9.98
C SER A 149 17.59 -11.17 10.15
N ALA A 150 18.14 -12.18 9.48
CA ALA A 150 19.58 -12.47 9.48
C ALA A 150 20.45 -11.26 9.04
N LYS A 151 19.83 -10.24 8.43
CA LYS A 151 20.47 -9.04 7.88
C LYS A 151 19.94 -7.72 8.49
N GLY A 152 19.19 -7.80 9.59
CA GLY A 152 18.64 -6.63 10.30
C GLY A 152 17.54 -5.86 9.53
N PRO A 153 17.08 -4.71 10.09
CA PRO A 153 16.03 -3.88 9.48
C PRO A 153 16.45 -3.16 8.19
N ALA A 154 17.75 -2.89 8.02
CA ALA A 154 18.28 -2.18 6.86
C ALA A 154 18.02 -2.95 5.55
N PHE A 155 18.28 -4.26 5.53
CA PHE A 155 17.99 -5.10 4.37
C PHE A 155 16.50 -5.11 3.97
N MET A 156 15.59 -5.10 4.95
CA MET A 156 14.15 -5.02 4.67
C MET A 156 13.79 -3.66 4.05
N LEU A 157 14.39 -2.57 4.52
CA LEU A 157 14.19 -1.24 3.94
C LEU A 157 14.74 -1.17 2.51
N ASP A 158 15.92 -1.74 2.25
CA ASP A 158 16.52 -1.76 0.91
C ASP A 158 15.70 -2.61 -0.07
N LEU A 159 15.23 -3.78 0.38
CA LEU A 159 14.34 -4.63 -0.41
C LEU A 159 13.03 -3.89 -0.73
N LEU A 160 12.43 -3.24 0.26
CA LEU A 160 11.20 -2.47 0.06
C LEU A 160 11.41 -1.26 -0.86
N ALA A 161 12.54 -0.58 -0.73
CA ALA A 161 12.91 0.56 -1.57
C ALA A 161 13.10 0.17 -3.04
N PHE A 162 13.61 -1.04 -3.31
CA PHE A 162 13.72 -1.58 -4.67
C PHE A 162 12.39 -2.15 -5.19
N LEU A 163 11.71 -2.96 -4.37
CA LEU A 163 10.54 -3.72 -4.79
C LEU A 163 9.30 -2.82 -5.00
N SER A 164 9.16 -1.77 -4.19
CA SER A 164 8.03 -0.82 -4.27
C SER A 164 7.90 -0.13 -5.64
N PRO A 165 8.92 0.58 -6.16
CA PRO A 165 8.86 1.17 -7.49
C PRO A 165 8.81 0.11 -8.60
N LEU A 166 9.43 -1.06 -8.44
CA LEU A 166 9.35 -2.14 -9.42
C LEU A 166 7.92 -2.67 -9.59
N ILE A 167 7.26 -2.98 -8.48
CA ILE A 167 5.87 -3.45 -8.48
C ILE A 167 4.96 -2.35 -9.02
N MET A 168 5.11 -1.11 -8.58
CA MET A 168 4.23 -0.03 -9.03
C MET A 168 4.41 0.26 -10.54
N GLY A 169 5.66 0.30 -11.02
CA GLY A 169 5.96 0.49 -12.43
C GLY A 169 5.42 -0.65 -13.31
N SER A 170 5.65 -1.90 -12.92
CA SER A 170 5.11 -3.07 -13.63
C SER A 170 3.58 -3.14 -13.60
N TYR A 171 2.96 -2.75 -12.48
CA TYR A 171 1.50 -2.67 -12.35
C TYR A 171 0.89 -1.64 -13.30
N CYS A 172 1.49 -0.45 -13.44
CA CYS A 172 1.05 0.54 -14.42
C CYS A 172 1.11 0.00 -15.86
N LEU A 173 2.17 -0.71 -16.23
CA LEU A 173 2.29 -1.37 -17.54
C LEU A 173 1.23 -2.46 -17.75
N LEU A 174 0.98 -3.28 -16.72
CA LEU A 174 -0.04 -4.33 -16.78
C LEU A 174 -1.42 -3.73 -17.01
N ILE A 175 -1.79 -2.67 -16.27
CA ILE A 175 -3.07 -1.99 -16.45
C ILE A 175 -3.19 -1.40 -17.87
N LEU A 176 -2.12 -0.78 -18.40
CA LEU A 176 -2.13 -0.27 -19.78
C LEU A 176 -2.39 -1.38 -20.79
N TYR A 177 -1.73 -2.53 -20.62
CA TYR A 177 -1.91 -3.69 -21.49
C TYR A 177 -3.34 -4.25 -21.41
N VAL A 178 -3.85 -4.47 -20.19
CA VAL A 178 -5.21 -4.99 -19.96
C VAL A 178 -6.26 -4.02 -20.53
N ASN A 179 -6.12 -2.71 -20.31
CA ASN A 179 -7.03 -1.70 -20.84
C ASN A 179 -7.07 -1.65 -22.37
N ASN A 180 -5.92 -1.84 -23.04
CA ASN A 180 -5.86 -1.75 -24.50
C ASN A 180 -6.29 -3.05 -25.19
N LYS A 181 -6.05 -4.21 -24.56
CA LYS A 181 -6.28 -5.52 -25.18
C LYS A 181 -7.53 -6.25 -24.69
N MET A 182 -7.82 -6.22 -23.39
CA MET A 182 -8.90 -7.01 -22.79
C MET A 182 -10.18 -6.20 -22.58
N VAL A 183 -10.08 -4.87 -22.45
CA VAL A 183 -11.24 -4.02 -22.18
C VAL A 183 -11.94 -3.57 -23.48
N PRO A 184 -13.27 -3.77 -23.60
CA PRO A 184 -14.09 -3.28 -24.71
C PRO A 184 -13.96 -1.78 -24.94
N LYS A 185 -13.93 -1.35 -26.21
CA LYS A 185 -13.65 0.05 -26.61
C LYS A 185 -14.50 1.09 -25.88
N ARG A 186 -15.78 0.78 -25.60
CA ARG A 186 -16.73 1.71 -24.98
C ARG A 186 -16.44 2.04 -23.50
N ILE A 187 -15.72 1.17 -22.79
CA ILE A 187 -15.39 1.33 -21.35
C ILE A 187 -13.89 1.56 -21.08
N ARG A 188 -13.10 1.79 -22.14
CA ARG A 188 -11.68 2.07 -22.00
C ARG A 188 -11.43 3.37 -21.24
N MET A 189 -10.27 3.43 -20.61
CA MET A 189 -9.76 4.67 -20.03
C MET A 189 -9.64 5.78 -21.08
N SER A 190 -9.78 7.02 -20.62
CA SER A 190 -9.53 8.19 -21.45
C SER A 190 -8.04 8.28 -21.77
N TRP A 191 -7.72 8.88 -22.92
CA TRP A 191 -6.34 9.08 -23.36
C TRP A 191 -5.48 9.82 -22.32
N VAL A 192 -6.08 10.78 -21.58
CA VAL A 192 -5.41 11.49 -20.48
C VAL A 192 -4.97 10.52 -19.39
N SER A 193 -5.87 9.64 -18.93
CA SER A 193 -5.55 8.63 -17.91
C SER A 193 -4.49 7.65 -18.43
N THR A 194 -4.52 7.29 -19.71
CA THR A 194 -3.51 6.45 -20.35
C THR A 194 -2.12 7.13 -20.33
N ILE A 195 -2.03 8.41 -20.67
CA ILE A 195 -0.76 9.16 -20.64
C ILE A 195 -0.25 9.28 -19.21
N VAL A 196 -1.11 9.64 -18.25
CA VAL A 196 -0.71 9.75 -16.84
C VAL A 196 -0.19 8.40 -16.33
N LEU A 197 -0.85 7.30 -16.69
CA LEU A 197 -0.44 5.96 -16.28
C LEU A 197 0.88 5.52 -16.94
N ALA A 198 1.06 5.84 -18.23
CA ALA A 198 2.31 5.57 -18.94
C ALA A 198 3.48 6.42 -18.40
N GLY A 199 3.21 7.69 -18.09
CA GLY A 199 4.15 8.59 -17.42
C GLY A 199 4.53 8.08 -16.03
N GLY A 200 3.56 7.57 -15.26
CA GLY A 200 3.81 6.91 -13.97
C GLY A 200 4.69 5.67 -14.11
N ALA A 201 4.39 4.79 -15.07
CA ALA A 201 5.21 3.61 -15.36
C ALA A 201 6.66 4.00 -15.70
N ALA A 202 6.83 4.98 -16.59
CA ALA A 202 8.13 5.50 -16.97
C ALA A 202 8.85 6.10 -15.76
N PHE A 203 8.17 6.93 -14.97
CA PHE A 203 8.75 7.54 -13.77
C PHE A 203 9.25 6.50 -12.78
N TYR A 204 8.43 5.51 -12.41
CA TYR A 204 8.82 4.49 -11.44
C TYR A 204 9.96 3.60 -11.95
N LEU A 205 9.88 3.10 -13.19
CA LEU A 205 10.88 2.18 -13.72
C LEU A 205 12.18 2.89 -14.08
N VAL A 206 12.12 4.05 -14.75
CA VAL A 206 13.32 4.81 -15.09
C VAL A 206 14.02 5.29 -13.83
N SER A 207 13.29 5.82 -12.83
CA SER A 207 13.91 6.25 -11.57
C SER A 207 14.53 5.07 -10.83
N LEU A 208 13.85 3.91 -10.80
CA LEU A 208 14.40 2.69 -10.21
C LEU A 208 15.70 2.29 -10.89
N PHE A 209 15.67 2.06 -12.21
CA PHE A 209 16.85 1.62 -12.94
C PHE A 209 17.97 2.66 -12.95
N TYR A 210 17.64 3.95 -12.96
CA TYR A 210 18.62 5.02 -12.80
C TYR A 210 19.30 4.94 -11.42
N CYS A 211 18.54 4.83 -10.33
CA CYS A 211 19.10 4.67 -8.99
C CYS A 211 19.91 3.37 -8.86
N THR A 212 19.45 2.27 -9.46
CA THR A 212 20.14 0.98 -9.38
C THR A 212 21.45 0.97 -10.19
N PHE A 213 21.44 1.46 -11.44
CA PHE A 213 22.60 1.35 -12.34
C PHE A 213 23.56 2.55 -12.28
N VAL A 214 23.07 3.75 -12.00
CA VAL A 214 23.90 4.98 -11.99
C VAL A 214 24.35 5.34 -10.58
N VAL A 215 23.45 5.25 -9.60
CA VAL A 215 23.75 5.59 -8.21
C VAL A 215 24.30 4.39 -7.43
N GLY A 216 24.15 3.16 -7.97
CA GLY A 216 24.63 1.94 -7.32
C GLY A 216 23.77 1.51 -6.14
N ALA A 217 22.51 1.96 -6.06
CA ALA A 217 21.55 1.59 -5.03
C ALA A 217 20.96 0.18 -5.30
N ILE A 218 21.84 -0.81 -5.45
CA ILE A 218 21.48 -2.23 -5.52
C ILE A 218 21.30 -2.69 -4.07
N PRO A 219 20.25 -3.47 -3.74
CA PRO A 219 20.13 -4.09 -2.42
C PRO A 219 21.31 -5.05 -2.14
N SER A 220 22.42 -4.52 -1.63
CA SER A 220 23.57 -5.27 -1.18
C SER A 220 23.32 -5.68 0.27
N GLY A 221 22.55 -6.75 0.45
CA GLY A 221 22.24 -7.24 1.78
C GLY A 221 23.43 -7.79 2.54
#